data_AF-G2NQ71-F1
#
_entry.id   AF-G2NQ71-F1
#
_cell.length_a   1.000
_cell.length_b   1.000
_cell.length_c   1.000
_cell.angle_alpha   90.00
_cell.angle_beta   90.00
_cell.angle_gamma   90.00
#
_symmetry.space_group_name_H-M   'P 1'
#
loop_
_entity.id
_entity.type
_entity.pdbx_description
1 polymer ?
#
loop_
_entity_poly.entity_id
_entity_poly.type
_entity_poly.pdbx_seq_one_letter_code
_entity_poly.pdbx_strand_id
1 'polypeptide(L)'
;MKRSGILNSRLAGALAALGHGDGVLVCDVGMPVPPGPRFVDLAFRAGVPSFAEVLDGLLDELVVEGATAAEEVRAANPETAALLAARLPDLAYVSHEELKERTARARLVVRTGEARPYANVLLRCGVFF
;
A
#
# COMPACT_ATOMS: atom_id res chain seq x y z
N MET A 1 21.12 -8.10 12.26
CA MET A 1 19.97 -7.40 12.87
C MET A 1 19.94 -5.98 12.33
N LYS A 2 18.83 -5.53 11.71
CA LYS A 2 18.66 -4.14 11.20
C LYS A 2 18.51 -3.19 12.40
N ARG A 3 19.08 -1.98 12.33
CA ARG A 3 19.04 -0.98 13.43
C ARG A 3 17.83 -0.03 13.38
N SER A 4 17.22 0.15 12.22
CA SER A 4 16.12 1.09 11.99
C SER A 4 15.30 0.70 10.75
N GLY A 5 14.17 1.39 10.52
CA GLY A 5 13.24 1.12 9.43
C GLY A 5 12.43 -0.17 9.63
N ILE A 6 11.79 -0.63 8.56
CA ILE A 6 11.04 -1.87 8.45
C ILE A 6 11.98 -3.06 8.73
N LEU A 7 11.63 -3.79 9.80
CA LEU A 7 12.39 -4.94 10.28
C LEU A 7 11.93 -6.26 9.64
N ASN A 8 10.73 -6.31 9.06
CA ASN A 8 10.23 -7.51 8.40
C ASN A 8 11.16 -7.85 7.22
N SER A 9 11.86 -8.99 7.31
CA SER A 9 12.91 -9.33 6.36
C SER A 9 12.40 -9.52 4.93
N ARG A 10 11.19 -10.05 4.77
CA ARG A 10 10.56 -10.23 3.45
C ARG A 10 10.15 -8.89 2.86
N LEU A 11 9.57 -8.01 3.66
CA LEU A 11 9.21 -6.67 3.22
C LEU A 11 10.46 -5.86 2.87
N ALA A 12 11.42 -5.76 3.77
CA ALA A 12 12.67 -5.02 3.54
C ALA A 12 13.41 -5.50 2.28
N GLY A 13 13.50 -6.81 2.06
CA GLY A 13 14.10 -7.38 0.84
C GLY A 13 13.27 -7.09 -0.42
N ALA A 14 11.94 -7.03 -0.30
CA ALA A 14 11.08 -6.65 -1.42
C ALA A 14 11.23 -5.16 -1.78
N LEU A 15 11.28 -4.27 -0.79
CA LEU A 15 11.47 -2.82 -0.98
C LEU A 15 12.81 -2.51 -1.62
N ALA A 16 13.89 -3.16 -1.18
CA ALA A 16 15.23 -2.99 -1.74
C ALA A 16 15.35 -3.43 -3.22
N ALA A 17 14.36 -4.16 -3.74
CA ALA A 17 14.33 -4.63 -5.12
C ALA A 17 13.40 -3.81 -6.03
N LEU A 18 12.82 -2.72 -5.52
CA LEU A 18 11.98 -1.80 -6.29
C LEU A 18 12.84 -0.86 -7.14
N GLY A 19 12.36 -0.58 -8.35
CA GLY A 19 12.88 0.46 -9.23
C GLY A 19 11.87 1.58 -9.47
N HIS A 20 12.29 2.61 -10.19
CA HIS A 20 11.40 3.68 -10.63
C HIS A 20 10.25 3.15 -11.49
N GLY A 21 9.05 3.64 -11.22
CA GLY A 21 7.81 3.23 -11.88
C GLY A 21 7.18 1.94 -11.33
N ASP A 22 7.87 1.20 -10.45
CA ASP A 22 7.29 0.02 -9.81
C ASP A 22 6.09 0.39 -8.95
N GLY A 23 5.07 -0.47 -8.97
CA GLY A 23 3.87 -0.33 -8.16
C GLY A 23 3.96 -1.11 -6.84
N VAL A 24 3.56 -0.48 -5.74
CA VAL A 24 3.41 -1.13 -4.42
C VAL A 24 1.98 -0.93 -3.93
N LEU A 25 1.19 -2.00 -3.87
CA LEU A 25 -0.13 -1.95 -3.26
C LEU A 25 -0.01 -2.20 -1.75
N VAL A 26 -0.54 -1.30 -0.94
CA VAL A 26 -0.82 -1.55 0.48
C VAL A 26 -2.31 -1.79 0.60
N CYS A 27 -2.73 -2.89 1.21
CA CYS A 27 -4.14 -3.30 1.18
C CYS A 27 -4.69 -3.80 2.51
N ASP A 28 -6.02 -3.73 2.63
CA ASP A 28 -6.80 -4.35 3.69
C ASP A 28 -6.82 -5.88 3.57
N VAL A 29 -7.44 -6.56 4.54
CA VAL A 29 -7.52 -8.03 4.58
C VAL A 29 -8.38 -8.64 3.47
N GLY A 30 -9.26 -7.85 2.85
CA GLY A 30 -10.25 -8.31 1.87
C GLY A 30 -9.84 -8.13 0.42
N MET A 31 -8.81 -7.33 0.13
CA MET A 31 -8.34 -7.08 -1.24
C MET A 31 -7.80 -8.37 -1.89
N PRO A 32 -8.34 -8.78 -3.06
CA PRO A 32 -7.83 -9.95 -3.77
C PRO A 32 -6.42 -9.70 -4.33
N VAL A 33 -5.55 -10.70 -4.22
CA VAL A 33 -4.18 -10.64 -4.76
C VAL A 33 -4.08 -11.59 -5.96
N PRO A 34 -4.04 -11.06 -7.20
CA PRO A 34 -3.86 -11.89 -8.39
C PRO A 34 -2.45 -12.50 -8.45
N PRO A 35 -2.23 -13.56 -9.26
CA PRO A 35 -0.89 -14.06 -9.52
C PRO A 35 0.02 -13.01 -10.18
N GLY A 36 1.31 -13.00 -9.83
CA GLY A 36 2.32 -12.15 -10.47
C GLY A 36 3.13 -11.30 -9.49
N PRO A 37 2.48 -10.38 -8.73
CA PRO A 37 3.17 -9.54 -7.75
C PRO A 37 3.86 -10.36 -6.65
N ARG A 38 4.94 -9.82 -6.10
CA ARG A 38 5.44 -10.32 -4.81
C ARG A 38 4.41 -10.02 -3.74
N PHE A 39 4.15 -10.99 -2.87
CA PHE A 39 3.16 -10.84 -1.80
C PHE A 39 3.82 -10.92 -0.43
N VAL A 40 3.63 -9.88 0.37
CA VAL A 40 4.05 -9.84 1.78
C VAL A 40 2.81 -9.66 2.64
N ASP A 41 2.48 -10.72 3.38
CA ASP A 41 1.37 -10.71 4.31
C ASP A 41 1.86 -10.36 5.72
N LEU A 42 1.36 -9.24 6.24
CA LEU A 42 1.62 -8.80 7.61
C LEU A 42 0.42 -9.02 8.52
N ALA A 43 -0.74 -9.43 7.99
CA ALA A 43 -1.95 -9.57 8.76
C ALA A 43 -1.77 -10.61 9.87
N PHE A 44 -1.82 -10.17 11.13
CA PHE A 44 -1.78 -11.07 12.28
C PHE A 44 -3.18 -11.34 12.81
N ARG A 45 -3.97 -10.28 12.98
CA ARG A 45 -5.37 -10.30 13.42
C ARG A 45 -6.09 -9.10 12.80
N ALA A 46 -7.43 -9.09 12.83
CA ALA A 46 -8.20 -7.94 12.39
C ALA A 46 -7.75 -6.67 13.15
N GLY A 47 -7.40 -5.64 12.39
CA GLY A 47 -6.82 -4.37 12.84
C GLY A 47 -5.31 -4.37 13.11
N VAL A 48 -4.59 -5.50 12.97
CA VAL A 48 -3.18 -5.60 13.40
C VAL A 48 -2.28 -6.26 12.34
N PRO A 49 -1.26 -5.54 11.82
CA PRO A 49 -1.02 -4.10 11.99
C PRO A 49 -2.08 -3.27 11.24
N SER A 50 -2.32 -2.03 11.67
CA SER A 50 -3.27 -1.14 10.99
C SER A 50 -2.75 -0.70 9.61
N PHE A 51 -3.66 -0.23 8.75
CA PHE A 51 -3.27 0.33 7.46
C PHE A 51 -2.34 1.54 7.62
N ALA A 52 -2.64 2.42 8.58
CA ALA A 52 -1.88 3.62 8.88
C ALA A 52 -0.42 3.30 9.25
N GLU A 53 -0.20 2.36 10.17
CA GLU A 53 1.14 1.98 10.63
C GLU A 53 1.99 1.41 9.50
N VAL A 54 1.41 0.57 8.65
CA VAL A 54 2.13 -0.01 7.51
C VAL A 54 2.41 1.03 6.44
N LEU A 55 1.43 1.90 6.13
CA LEU A 55 1.62 2.95 5.14
C LEU A 55 2.69 3.95 5.57
N ASP A 56 2.64 4.46 6.81
CA ASP A 56 3.61 5.42 7.32
C ASP A 56 5.04 4.82 7.29
N GLY A 57 5.20 3.56 7.74
CA GLY A 57 6.50 2.88 7.67
C GLY A 57 7.03 2.65 6.24
N LEU A 58 6.14 2.49 5.25
CA LEU A 58 6.52 2.40 3.84
C LEU A 58 6.92 3.77 3.27
N LEU A 59 6.18 4.83 3.60
CA LEU A 59 6.48 6.19 3.14
C LEU A 59 7.80 6.73 3.72
N ASP A 60 8.21 6.25 4.91
CA ASP A 60 9.51 6.59 5.50
C ASP A 60 10.71 6.00 4.72
N GLU A 61 10.53 4.89 3.98
CA GLU A 61 11.62 4.22 3.23
C GLU A 61 11.49 4.35 1.70
N LEU A 62 10.33 4.75 1.18
CA LEU A 62 10.06 4.82 -0.27
C LEU A 62 9.99 6.25 -0.77
N VAL A 63 10.65 6.50 -1.90
CA VAL A 63 10.31 7.66 -2.74
C VAL A 63 9.05 7.32 -3.51
N VAL A 64 7.98 8.09 -3.27
CA VAL A 64 6.70 7.94 -3.96
C VAL A 64 6.45 9.16 -4.84
N GLU A 65 6.19 8.93 -6.12
CA GLU A 65 5.91 9.98 -7.10
C GLU A 65 4.42 10.05 -7.51
N GLY A 66 3.62 9.11 -7.02
CA GLY A 66 2.20 9.06 -7.30
C GLY A 66 1.52 7.97 -6.49
N ALA A 67 0.23 8.16 -6.23
CA ALA A 67 -0.59 7.18 -5.55
C ALA A 67 -1.99 7.12 -6.15
N THR A 68 -2.64 5.97 -6.04
CA THR A 68 -4.01 5.77 -6.50
C THR A 68 -4.80 4.95 -5.49
N ALA A 69 -5.99 5.41 -5.11
CA ALA A 69 -6.93 4.70 -4.24
C ALA A 69 -8.31 4.53 -4.91
N ALA A 70 -9.16 3.69 -4.33
CA ALA A 70 -10.54 3.51 -4.77
C ALA A 70 -11.39 4.72 -4.33
N GLU A 71 -12.20 5.30 -5.21
CA GLU A 71 -13.05 6.46 -4.89
C GLU A 71 -14.07 6.14 -3.79
N GLU A 72 -14.53 4.89 -3.73
CA GLU A 72 -15.48 4.37 -2.75
C GLU A 72 -15.01 4.56 -1.30
N VAL A 73 -13.69 4.67 -1.06
CA VAL A 73 -13.12 4.95 0.27
C VAL A 73 -13.68 6.23 0.86
N ARG A 74 -13.98 7.25 0.05
CA ARG A 74 -14.49 8.55 0.52
C ARG A 74 -15.83 8.44 1.23
N ALA A 75 -16.70 7.55 0.74
CA ALA A 75 -18.02 7.33 1.30
C ALA A 75 -18.03 6.25 2.38
N ALA A 76 -17.34 5.12 2.13
CA ALA A 76 -17.41 3.95 2.99
C ALA A 76 -16.40 3.96 4.15
N ASN A 77 -15.32 4.73 4.03
CA ASN A 77 -14.26 4.80 5.04
C ASN A 77 -13.59 6.20 5.06
N PRO A 78 -14.32 7.23 5.50
CA PRO A 78 -13.85 8.63 5.47
C PRO A 78 -12.58 8.85 6.30
N GLU A 79 -12.34 8.04 7.34
CA GLU A 79 -11.12 8.11 8.14
C GLU A 79 -9.88 7.72 7.32
N THR A 80 -9.93 6.60 6.60
CA THR A 80 -8.84 6.22 5.69
C THR A 80 -8.71 7.19 4.53
N ALA A 81 -9.83 7.72 4.00
CA ALA A 81 -9.77 8.76 2.97
C ALA A 81 -9.02 10.03 3.45
N ALA A 82 -9.32 10.49 4.67
CA ALA A 82 -8.64 11.64 5.27
C ALA A 82 -7.15 11.36 5.53
N LEU A 83 -6.81 10.16 6.02
CA LEU A 83 -5.43 9.73 6.20
C LEU A 83 -4.66 9.72 4.88
N LEU A 84 -5.23 9.12 3.84
CA LEU A 84 -4.62 9.06 2.52
C LEU A 84 -4.41 10.46 1.93
N ALA A 85 -5.40 11.35 2.03
CA ALA A 85 -5.25 12.74 1.59
C ALA A 85 -4.16 13.51 2.37
N ALA A 86 -4.01 13.23 3.66
CA ALA A 86 -2.99 13.87 4.50
C ALA A 86 -1.56 13.37 4.21
N ARG A 87 -1.41 12.09 3.82
CA ARG A 87 -0.10 11.47 3.53
C ARG A 87 0.32 11.60 2.06
N LEU A 88 -0.66 11.72 1.16
CA LEU A 88 -0.46 11.67 -0.29
C LEU A 88 -1.25 12.83 -0.94
N PRO A 89 -0.66 14.04 -1.00
CA PRO A 89 -1.36 15.23 -1.48
C PRO A 89 -1.86 15.11 -2.93
N ASP A 90 -1.11 14.41 -3.79
CA ASP A 90 -1.43 14.18 -5.20
C ASP A 90 -2.14 12.83 -5.44
N LEU A 91 -2.92 12.37 -4.47
CA LEU A 91 -3.64 11.11 -4.55
C LEU A 91 -4.71 11.15 -5.66
N ALA A 92 -4.56 10.27 -6.64
CA ALA A 92 -5.57 10.01 -7.65
C ALA A 92 -6.61 8.99 -7.15
N TYR A 93 -7.80 9.05 -7.73
CA TYR A 93 -8.88 8.11 -7.44
C TYR A 93 -9.35 7.41 -8.71
N VAL A 94 -9.68 6.14 -8.57
CA VAL A 94 -10.28 5.28 -9.61
C VAL A 94 -11.38 4.43 -8.99
N SER A 95 -12.15 3.72 -9.80
CA SER A 95 -13.09 2.73 -9.25
C SER A 95 -12.36 1.59 -8.52
N HIS A 96 -13.00 0.96 -7.54
CA HIS A 96 -12.41 -0.20 -6.86
C HIS A 96 -12.07 -1.35 -7.82
N GLU A 97 -12.89 -1.58 -8.84
CA GLU A 97 -12.62 -2.59 -9.87
C GLU A 97 -11.37 -2.26 -10.68
N GLU A 98 -11.20 -1.01 -11.10
CA GLU A 98 -9.97 -0.59 -11.79
C GLU A 98 -8.74 -0.71 -10.88
N LEU A 99 -8.86 -0.43 -9.58
CA LEU A 99 -7.76 -0.63 -8.63
C LEU A 99 -7.36 -2.12 -8.54
N LYS A 100 -8.32 -3.04 -8.56
CA LYS A 100 -8.05 -4.49 -8.62
C LYS A 100 -7.31 -4.87 -9.90
N GLU A 101 -7.72 -4.34 -11.05
CA GLU A 101 -7.03 -4.59 -12.32
C GLU A 101 -5.58 -4.11 -12.30
N ARG A 102 -5.34 -2.91 -11.74
CA ARG A 102 -3.99 -2.36 -11.59
C ARG A 102 -3.11 -3.18 -10.64
N THR A 103 -3.71 -3.85 -9.66
CA THR A 103 -2.99 -4.72 -8.71
C THR A 103 -2.20 -5.83 -9.39
N ALA A 104 -2.71 -6.38 -10.50
CA ALA A 104 -2.01 -7.43 -11.26
C ALA A 104 -0.66 -6.98 -11.84
N ARG A 105 -0.48 -5.67 -12.02
CA ARG A 105 0.76 -5.06 -12.53
C ARG A 105 1.66 -4.52 -11.43
N ALA A 106 1.21 -4.55 -10.18
CA ALA A 106 2.03 -4.13 -9.05
C ALA A 106 3.25 -5.05 -8.92
N ARG A 107 4.39 -4.48 -8.55
CA ARG A 107 5.60 -5.24 -8.26
C ARG A 107 5.48 -5.94 -6.91
N LEU A 108 4.81 -5.30 -5.96
CA LEU A 108 4.64 -5.74 -4.58
C LEU A 108 3.22 -5.46 -4.09
N VAL A 109 2.66 -6.41 -3.35
CA VAL A 109 1.44 -6.25 -2.56
C VAL A 109 1.77 -6.52 -1.10
N VAL A 110 1.40 -5.60 -0.23
CA VAL A 110 1.58 -5.64 1.22
C VAL A 110 0.20 -5.68 1.88
N ARG A 111 -0.19 -6.86 2.38
CA ARG A 111 -1.45 -7.00 3.12
C ARG A 111 -1.27 -6.61 4.57
N THR A 112 -2.09 -5.69 5.03
CA THR A 112 -2.18 -5.23 6.42
C THR A 112 -3.24 -6.03 7.17
N GLY A 113 -3.34 -5.84 8.48
CA GLY A 113 -4.45 -6.36 9.28
C GLY A 113 -5.73 -5.54 9.15
N GLU A 114 -5.75 -4.44 8.39
CA GLU A 114 -6.88 -3.52 8.31
C GLU A 114 -8.17 -4.22 7.90
N ALA A 115 -9.23 -3.99 8.68
CA ALA A 115 -10.53 -4.63 8.51
C ALA A 115 -11.64 -3.63 8.19
N ARG A 116 -11.27 -2.40 7.80
CA ARG A 116 -12.19 -1.37 7.30
C ARG A 116 -12.24 -1.38 5.77
N PRO A 117 -13.41 -1.10 5.16
CA PRO A 117 -13.57 -1.15 3.71
C PRO A 117 -12.63 -0.21 2.96
N TYR A 118 -12.17 -0.65 1.79
CA TYR A 118 -11.43 0.15 0.81
C TYR A 118 -10.14 0.79 1.33
N ALA A 119 -9.53 0.24 2.38
CA ALA A 119 -8.25 0.72 2.89
C ALA A 119 -7.10 0.17 2.04
N ASN A 120 -7.04 0.67 0.80
CA ASN A 120 -6.13 0.22 -0.24
C ASN A 120 -5.54 1.42 -0.98
N VAL A 121 -4.22 1.41 -1.19
CA VAL A 121 -3.54 2.42 -2.01
C VAL A 121 -2.42 1.78 -2.82
N LEU A 122 -2.39 2.08 -4.12
CA LEU A 122 -1.31 1.72 -5.02
C LEU A 122 -0.34 2.89 -5.11
N LEU A 123 0.85 2.72 -4.54
CA LEU A 123 1.96 3.66 -4.61
C LEU A 123 2.78 3.39 -5.88
N ARG A 124 3.29 4.45 -6.52
CA ARG A 124 4.23 4.38 -7.62
C ARG A 124 5.59 4.90 -7.17
N CYS A 125 6.62 4.08 -7.31
CA CYS A 125 7.98 4.42 -6.89
C CYS A 125 8.60 5.48 -7.78
N GLY A 126 9.15 6.52 -7.15
CA GLY A 126 9.90 7.59 -7.80
C GLY A 126 11.41 7.37 -7.78
N VAL A 127 12.14 8.45 -8.05
CA VAL A 127 13.61 8.50 -8.00
C VAL A 127 14.03 9.59 -7.02
N PHE A 128 15.12 9.36 -6.27
CA PHE A 128 15.60 10.29 -5.25
C PHE A 128 16.57 11.37 -5.80
N PHE A 129 16.82 11.40 -7.12
CA PHE A 129 17.76 12.29 -7.81
C PHE A 129 17.13 12.94 -9.03
#